data_AF-A0A970CAB9-F1
#
_entry.id   AF-A0A970CAB9-F1
#
_cell.length_a   1.000
_cell.length_b   1.000
_cell.length_c   1.000
_cell.angle_alpha   90.00
_cell.angle_beta   90.00
_cell.angle_gamma   90.00
#
_symmetry.space_group_name_H-M   'P 1'
#
loop_
_entity.id
_entity.type
_entity.pdbx_description
1 polymer ?
#
loop_
_entity_poly.entity_id
_entity_poly.type
_entity_poly.pdbx_seq_one_letter_code
_entity_poly.pdbx_strand_id
1 'polypeptide(L)'
;MKKRMLALILILALSISLIPAVGALASTMYVYTSNGKSLNVRDYPSKDGKVISSIPYGTAVDVDNDFVGSSWVHVYLSGVDGYCMSRYLVTYKPGPKPQPTKTATPTQSSSLYVGFSPCYYTAYVRPSSPGGYVHLRWAPSKSQPVQRDYYNGAELVVISQNGTWCQIYDEVNEASGFMMASFLTTVN
;
A
#
# COMPACT_ATOMS: atom_id res chain seq x y z
N MET A 1 -24.09 41.73 72.85
CA MET A 1 -24.57 40.34 72.75
C MET A 1 -25.10 40.07 71.34
N LYS A 2 -24.48 39.10 70.64
CA LYS A 2 -25.03 38.18 69.62
C LYS A 2 -25.69 38.71 68.32
N LYS A 3 -24.88 38.66 67.25
CA LYS A 3 -25.06 37.99 65.93
C LYS A 3 -26.31 38.26 65.07
N ARG A 4 -26.10 38.72 63.82
CA ARG A 4 -26.60 38.10 62.57
C ARG A 4 -25.86 38.64 61.32
N MET A 5 -25.28 37.71 60.55
CA MET A 5 -24.64 37.88 59.25
C MET A 5 -25.57 38.50 58.20
N LEU A 6 -25.01 39.11 57.14
CA LEU A 6 -25.25 38.80 55.71
C LEU A 6 -24.97 40.03 54.81
N ALA A 7 -23.95 39.96 53.96
CA ALA A 7 -23.92 40.57 52.62
C ALA A 7 -22.65 40.10 51.88
N LEU A 8 -22.74 38.94 51.22
CA LEU A 8 -21.73 38.42 50.30
C LEU A 8 -21.88 39.16 48.96
N ILE A 9 -20.78 39.77 48.51
CA ILE A 9 -20.60 40.34 47.16
C ILE A 9 -20.38 39.18 46.21
N LEU A 10 -21.35 38.89 45.33
CA LEU A 10 -21.19 37.95 44.23
C LEU A 10 -22.12 38.34 43.07
N ILE A 11 -21.64 39.19 42.15
CA ILE A 11 -22.19 39.24 40.78
C ILE A 11 -21.00 39.15 39.83
N LEU A 12 -20.64 37.90 39.58
CA LEU A 12 -19.82 37.43 38.47
C LEU A 12 -20.57 37.78 37.19
N ALA A 13 -20.05 38.74 36.40
CA ALA A 13 -20.50 38.96 35.03
C ALA A 13 -20.07 37.75 34.19
N LEU A 14 -20.92 36.73 34.22
CA LEU A 14 -20.84 35.47 33.51
C LEU A 14 -21.14 35.73 32.02
N SER A 15 -20.15 36.19 31.27
CA SER A 15 -20.18 36.10 29.82
C SER A 15 -19.91 34.65 29.42
N ILE A 16 -20.92 33.78 29.55
CA ILE A 16 -20.95 32.53 28.79
C ILE A 16 -21.28 32.95 27.36
N SER A 17 -20.24 33.27 26.60
CA SER A 17 -20.28 33.12 25.15
C SER A 17 -20.65 31.67 24.88
N LEU A 18 -21.93 31.44 24.61
CA LEU A 18 -22.45 30.20 24.07
C LEU A 18 -21.90 30.08 22.64
N ILE A 19 -20.66 29.64 22.52
CA ILE A 19 -20.11 29.18 21.26
C ILE A 19 -21.02 28.01 20.88
N PRO A 20 -21.77 28.07 19.76
CA PRO A 20 -22.43 26.88 19.27
C PRO A 20 -21.30 25.85 19.04
N ALA A 21 -21.35 24.73 19.76
CA ALA A 21 -20.52 23.60 19.44
C ALA A 21 -20.94 23.18 18.02
N VAL A 22 -20.22 23.68 17.03
CA VAL A 22 -20.33 23.21 15.65
C VAL A 22 -19.94 21.75 15.76
N GLY A 23 -20.95 20.86 15.81
CA GLY A 23 -20.72 19.44 15.80
C GLY A 23 -19.95 19.14 14.53
N ALA A 24 -18.70 18.70 14.68
CA ALA A 24 -17.94 18.15 13.56
C ALA A 24 -18.83 17.10 12.92
N LEU A 25 -19.16 17.29 11.65
CA LEU A 25 -19.93 16.33 10.88
C LEU A 25 -18.99 15.17 10.59
N ALA A 26 -18.80 14.29 11.57
CA ALA A 26 -18.03 13.09 11.41
C ALA A 26 -18.87 12.07 10.64
N SER A 27 -18.30 11.55 9.56
CA SER A 27 -18.90 10.47 8.77
C SER A 27 -18.19 9.16 9.11
N THR A 28 -18.96 8.13 9.47
CA THR A 28 -18.37 6.81 9.70
C THR A 28 -17.96 6.18 8.36
N MET A 29 -16.69 5.82 8.23
CA MET A 29 -16.13 5.07 7.09
C MET A 29 -15.40 3.82 7.57
N TYR A 30 -14.98 2.97 6.64
CA TYR A 30 -14.30 1.71 6.93
C TYR A 30 -12.96 1.63 6.22
N VAL A 31 -11.95 1.07 6.90
CA VAL A 31 -10.63 0.84 6.29
C VAL A 31 -10.71 -0.28 5.25
N TYR A 32 -10.33 0.03 4.01
CA TYR A 32 -10.17 -0.91 2.92
C TYR A 32 -8.79 -0.78 2.29
N THR A 33 -8.00 -1.84 2.42
CA THR A 33 -6.71 -2.00 1.73
C THR A 33 -6.75 -3.28 0.90
N SER A 34 -6.31 -3.23 -0.34
CA SER A 34 -6.35 -4.38 -1.26
C SER A 34 -5.56 -5.61 -0.76
N ASN A 35 -4.54 -5.40 0.07
CA ASN A 35 -3.73 -6.45 0.68
C ASN A 35 -4.20 -6.87 2.08
N GLY A 36 -5.33 -6.33 2.56
CA GLY A 36 -5.90 -6.61 3.88
C GLY A 36 -5.05 -6.15 5.08
N LYS A 37 -4.03 -5.30 4.89
CA LYS A 37 -3.20 -4.77 5.98
C LYS A 37 -3.88 -3.60 6.71
N SER A 38 -3.29 -3.17 7.82
CA SER A 38 -3.73 -1.97 8.52
C SER A 38 -3.40 -0.69 7.76
N LEU A 39 -4.19 0.35 7.97
CA LEU A 39 -3.96 1.71 7.48
C LEU A 39 -3.16 2.51 8.50
N ASN A 40 -2.04 3.09 8.09
CA ASN A 40 -1.23 3.93 8.98
C ASN A 40 -1.93 5.27 9.25
N VAL A 41 -1.88 5.70 10.50
CA VAL A 41 -2.25 7.05 10.96
C VAL A 41 -1.00 7.82 11.29
N ARG A 42 -0.94 9.08 10.85
CA ARG A 42 0.22 9.96 10.99
C ARG A 42 -0.13 11.23 11.75
N ASP A 43 0.89 11.85 12.33
CA ASP A 43 0.79 13.12 13.07
C ASP A 43 0.52 14.35 12.17
N TYR A 44 0.90 14.28 10.89
CA TYR A 44 0.62 15.32 9.90
C TYR A 44 0.27 14.69 8.53
N PRO A 45 -0.58 15.32 7.68
CA PRO A 45 -1.01 14.79 6.37
C PRO A 45 0.08 14.79 5.30
N SER A 46 1.16 14.05 5.54
CA SER A 46 2.27 13.83 4.62
C SER A 46 2.78 12.39 4.71
N LYS A 47 3.37 11.89 3.62
CA LYS A 47 4.06 10.58 3.61
C LYS A 47 5.29 10.58 4.52
N ASP A 48 5.85 11.76 4.79
CA ASP A 48 7.00 11.96 5.66
C ASP A 48 6.60 12.16 7.13
N GLY A 49 5.31 12.37 7.42
CA GLY A 49 4.80 12.47 8.79
C GLY A 49 5.05 11.18 9.58
N LYS A 50 5.27 11.27 10.89
CA LYS A 50 5.55 10.08 11.71
C LYS A 50 4.31 9.21 11.81
N VAL A 51 4.47 7.89 11.68
CA VAL A 51 3.38 6.94 11.96
C VAL A 51 3.18 6.89 13.48
N ILE A 52 2.01 7.31 13.94
CA ILE A 52 1.63 7.36 15.37
C ILE A 52 0.73 6.20 15.77
N SER A 53 0.00 5.62 14.81
CA SER A 53 -0.86 4.45 15.02
C SER A 53 -1.16 3.73 13.70
N SER A 54 -1.89 2.62 13.79
CA SER A 54 -2.43 1.92 12.63
C SER A 54 -3.83 1.39 12.92
N ILE A 55 -4.72 1.51 11.95
CA ILE A 55 -6.11 1.08 12.04
C ILE A 55 -6.27 -0.23 11.24
N PRO A 56 -6.74 -1.34 11.85
CA PRO A 56 -6.93 -2.60 11.15
C PRO A 56 -7.91 -2.51 9.96
N TYR A 57 -7.76 -3.43 9.00
CA TYR A 57 -8.72 -3.59 7.90
C TYR A 57 -10.14 -3.82 8.43
N GLY A 58 -11.13 -3.16 7.81
CA GLY A 58 -12.54 -3.30 8.12
C GLY A 58 -12.99 -2.61 9.40
N THR A 59 -12.07 -1.97 10.14
CA THR A 59 -12.41 -1.15 11.30
C THR A 59 -13.18 0.08 10.84
N ALA A 60 -14.28 0.37 11.54
CA ALA A 60 -15.04 1.61 11.38
C ALA A 60 -14.29 2.77 12.05
N VAL A 61 -14.21 3.89 11.37
CA VAL A 61 -13.54 5.12 11.80
C VAL A 61 -14.47 6.30 11.60
N ASP A 62 -14.46 7.23 12.54
CA ASP A 62 -15.14 8.50 12.37
C ASP A 62 -14.17 9.47 11.69
N VAL A 63 -14.64 10.06 10.59
CA VAL A 63 -13.83 10.84 9.68
C VAL A 63 -14.40 12.23 9.56
N ASP A 64 -13.57 13.24 9.74
CA ASP A 64 -13.99 14.61 9.53
C ASP A 64 -14.26 14.84 8.04
N ASN A 65 -15.31 15.60 7.74
CA ASN A 65 -15.66 15.94 6.35
C ASN A 65 -14.63 16.88 5.67
N ASP A 66 -13.63 17.36 6.43
CA ASP A 66 -12.57 18.25 5.95
C ASP A 66 -11.36 17.45 5.46
N PHE A 67 -11.34 17.17 4.16
CA PHE A 67 -10.19 16.56 3.49
C PHE A 67 -9.02 17.55 3.42
N VAL A 68 -7.82 17.10 3.84
CA VAL A 68 -6.60 17.90 3.79
C VAL A 68 -5.82 17.60 2.52
N GLY A 69 -5.98 18.46 1.53
CA GLY A 69 -5.61 18.13 0.15
C GLY A 69 -6.44 16.94 -0.35
N SER A 70 -6.44 16.67 -1.64
CA SER A 70 -7.29 15.63 -2.24
C SER A 70 -6.88 14.18 -1.86
N SER A 71 -6.12 13.95 -0.77
CA SER A 71 -5.48 12.67 -0.45
C SER A 71 -5.42 12.30 1.02
N TRP A 72 -5.61 13.24 1.95
CA TRP A 72 -5.57 12.97 3.39
C TRP A 72 -6.86 13.38 4.06
N VAL A 73 -7.15 12.74 5.18
CA VAL A 73 -8.30 13.06 6.01
C VAL A 73 -7.96 12.86 7.47
N HIS A 74 -8.55 13.69 8.33
CA HIS A 74 -8.43 13.59 9.76
C HIS A 74 -9.39 12.52 10.30
N VAL A 75 -8.90 11.70 11.24
CA VAL A 75 -9.65 10.58 11.81
C VAL A 75 -9.52 10.57 13.32
N TYR A 76 -10.63 10.26 13.99
CA TYR A 76 -10.68 10.08 15.43
C TYR A 76 -11.21 8.68 15.77
N LEU A 77 -10.42 7.87 16.47
CA LEU A 77 -10.86 6.54 16.91
C LEU A 77 -10.13 6.09 18.18
N SER A 78 -10.88 5.82 19.25
CA SER A 78 -10.35 5.20 20.48
C SER A 78 -9.09 5.88 21.05
N GLY A 79 -9.04 7.22 21.01
CA GLY A 79 -7.90 8.01 21.49
C GLY A 79 -6.77 8.21 20.46
N VAL A 80 -6.93 7.68 19.24
CA VAL A 80 -6.09 8.02 18.09
C VAL A 80 -6.67 9.26 17.42
N ASP A 81 -5.86 10.31 17.34
CA ASP A 81 -6.17 11.60 16.72
C ASP A 81 -5.07 11.92 15.70
N GLY A 82 -5.41 11.99 14.41
CA GLY A 82 -4.40 12.20 13.37
C GLY A 82 -4.91 11.97 11.95
N TYR A 83 -3.98 11.82 11.01
CA TYR A 83 -4.26 11.85 9.57
C TYR A 83 -3.98 10.51 8.89
N CYS A 84 -4.88 10.07 8.02
CA CYS A 84 -4.65 8.92 7.15
C CYS A 84 -5.06 9.22 5.70
N MET A 85 -4.68 8.33 4.77
CA MET A 85 -5.01 8.53 3.36
C MET A 85 -6.47 8.16 3.07
N SER A 86 -7.23 9.09 2.50
CA SER A 86 -8.66 8.94 2.21
C SER A 86 -8.96 7.80 1.23
N ARG A 87 -8.06 7.52 0.27
CA ARG A 87 -8.22 6.44 -0.72
C ARG A 87 -8.31 5.03 -0.14
N TYR A 88 -8.01 4.86 1.15
CA TYR A 88 -8.11 3.60 1.87
C TYR A 88 -9.35 3.53 2.76
N LEU A 89 -10.28 4.48 2.61
CA LEU A 89 -11.53 4.53 3.34
C LEU A 89 -12.70 4.36 2.38
N VAL A 90 -13.70 3.61 2.80
CA VAL A 90 -14.93 3.34 2.03
C VAL A 90 -16.16 3.54 2.90
N THR A 91 -17.28 3.92 2.30
CA THR A 91 -18.55 4.19 2.99
C THR A 91 -19.38 2.95 3.28
N TYR A 92 -18.95 1.77 2.80
CA TYR A 92 -19.60 0.49 3.03
C TYR A 92 -18.70 -0.41 3.87
N LYS A 93 -19.31 -1.26 4.70
CA LYS A 93 -18.57 -2.26 5.46
C LYS A 93 -17.93 -3.25 4.48
N PRO A 94 -16.59 -3.36 4.42
CA PRO A 94 -15.96 -4.24 3.48
C PRO A 94 -16.14 -5.70 3.90
N GLY A 95 -16.15 -6.60 2.92
CA GLY A 95 -16.24 -8.04 3.15
C GLY A 95 -15.02 -8.62 3.88
N PRO A 96 -14.93 -9.95 4.01
CA PRO A 96 -13.81 -10.62 4.68
C PRO A 96 -12.46 -10.08 4.21
N LYS A 97 -11.52 -9.98 5.14
CA LYS A 97 -10.16 -9.52 4.85
C LYS A 97 -9.60 -10.28 3.63
N PRO A 98 -9.07 -9.57 2.61
CA PRO A 98 -8.38 -10.22 1.51
C PRO A 98 -7.31 -11.14 2.10
N GLN A 99 -7.42 -12.43 1.80
CA GLN A 99 -6.40 -13.37 2.22
C GLN A 99 -5.10 -12.94 1.54
N PRO A 100 -3.97 -12.83 2.27
CA PRO A 100 -2.68 -12.62 1.63
C PRO A 100 -2.54 -13.68 0.54
N THR A 101 -2.32 -13.23 -0.70
CA THR A 101 -2.13 -14.15 -1.82
C THR A 101 -0.96 -15.05 -1.44
N LYS A 102 -1.24 -16.35 -1.26
CA LYS A 102 -0.20 -17.31 -0.89
C LYS A 102 0.88 -17.20 -1.96
N THR A 103 2.12 -16.90 -1.56
CA THR A 103 3.27 -16.95 -2.47
C THR A 103 3.22 -18.29 -3.18
N ALA A 104 3.12 -18.27 -4.51
CA ALA A 104 2.97 -19.49 -5.29
C ALA A 104 4.11 -20.45 -4.93
N THR A 105 3.77 -21.68 -4.58
CA THR A 105 4.78 -22.73 -4.40
C THR A 105 5.33 -23.09 -5.78
N PRO A 106 6.66 -23.27 -5.95
CA PRO A 106 7.22 -23.75 -7.21
C PRO A 106 6.54 -25.05 -7.63
N THR A 107 5.94 -25.08 -8.81
CA THR A 107 5.37 -26.31 -9.38
C THR A 107 6.24 -26.74 -10.55
N GLN A 108 6.89 -27.88 -10.42
CA GLN A 108 7.69 -28.47 -11.48
C GLN A 108 6.78 -29.27 -12.41
N SER A 109 6.74 -28.89 -13.69
CA SER A 109 6.08 -29.67 -14.73
C SER A 109 6.85 -29.50 -16.04
N SER A 110 7.14 -30.62 -16.71
CA SER A 110 7.87 -30.63 -17.99
C SER A 110 7.14 -29.83 -19.08
N SER A 111 5.81 -29.76 -19.02
CA SER A 111 4.99 -29.01 -19.98
C SER A 111 5.29 -27.50 -20.00
N LEU A 112 5.82 -26.94 -18.91
CA LEU A 112 6.20 -25.53 -18.84
C LEU A 112 7.40 -25.20 -19.73
N TYR A 113 8.27 -26.18 -20.00
CA TYR A 113 9.54 -25.98 -20.70
C TYR A 113 9.45 -26.35 -22.19
N VAL A 114 8.26 -26.65 -22.70
CA VAL A 114 8.06 -27.01 -24.12
C VAL A 114 8.41 -25.83 -25.02
N GLY A 115 9.10 -26.13 -26.12
CA GLY A 115 9.45 -25.16 -27.17
C GLY A 115 10.64 -24.26 -26.84
N PHE A 116 11.31 -24.45 -25.71
CA PHE A 116 12.54 -23.72 -25.41
C PHE A 116 13.68 -24.16 -26.33
N SER A 117 14.27 -23.20 -27.02
CA SER A 117 15.43 -23.36 -27.89
C SER A 117 16.61 -22.53 -27.34
N PRO A 118 17.81 -23.11 -27.21
CA PRO A 118 19.00 -22.35 -26.81
C PRO A 118 19.30 -21.20 -27.78
N CYS A 119 19.66 -20.03 -27.27
CA CYS A 119 19.87 -18.83 -28.12
C CYS A 119 20.95 -17.84 -27.65
N TYR A 120 21.47 -17.96 -26.42
CA TYR A 120 22.66 -17.27 -25.89
C TYR A 120 22.91 -15.85 -26.44
N TYR A 121 22.32 -14.84 -25.81
CA TYR A 121 22.57 -13.44 -26.13
C TYR A 121 22.36 -12.54 -24.90
N THR A 122 22.91 -11.33 -24.96
CA THR A 122 22.68 -10.31 -23.93
C THR A 122 21.43 -9.50 -24.25
N ALA A 123 20.61 -9.23 -23.23
CA ALA A 123 19.42 -8.40 -23.34
C ALA A 123 19.31 -7.39 -22.20
N TYR A 124 18.71 -6.25 -22.48
CA TYR A 124 18.33 -5.27 -21.47
C TYR A 124 16.86 -5.42 -21.08
N VAL A 125 16.59 -5.30 -19.78
CA VAL A 125 15.23 -5.29 -19.25
C VAL A 125 14.54 -3.97 -19.60
N ARG A 126 13.37 -4.06 -20.22
CA ARG A 126 12.53 -2.93 -20.65
C ARG A 126 11.09 -3.13 -20.14
N PRO A 127 10.78 -2.67 -18.92
CA PRO A 127 9.42 -2.68 -18.36
C PRO A 127 8.46 -1.82 -19.21
N SER A 128 7.16 -2.10 -19.12
CA SER A 128 6.12 -1.33 -19.84
C SER A 128 5.88 0.08 -19.29
N SER A 129 6.35 0.37 -18.08
CA SER A 129 6.10 1.63 -17.37
C SER A 129 7.42 2.30 -16.96
N PRO A 130 7.54 3.63 -17.02
CA PRO A 130 8.70 4.35 -16.49
C PRO A 130 8.94 4.02 -15.00
N GLY A 131 10.17 3.70 -14.63
CA GLY A 131 10.52 3.24 -13.28
C GLY A 131 9.96 1.86 -12.89
N GLY A 132 9.36 1.14 -13.85
CA GLY A 132 8.85 -0.20 -13.65
C GLY A 132 9.96 -1.25 -13.49
N TYR A 133 9.52 -2.48 -13.33
CA TYR A 133 10.38 -3.65 -13.21
C TYR A 133 9.75 -4.84 -13.94
N VAL A 134 10.54 -5.89 -14.13
CA VAL A 134 10.12 -7.16 -14.70
C VAL A 134 10.49 -8.27 -13.73
N HIS A 135 9.55 -9.19 -13.52
CA HIS A 135 9.73 -10.33 -12.65
C HIS A 135 10.60 -11.42 -13.30
N LEU A 136 11.65 -11.84 -12.60
CA LEU A 136 12.31 -13.13 -12.80
C LEU A 136 11.55 -14.18 -11.99
N ARG A 137 11.06 -15.22 -12.66
CA ARG A 137 10.22 -16.27 -12.06
C ARG A 137 10.94 -17.61 -12.06
N TRP A 138 10.55 -18.47 -11.12
CA TRP A 138 11.14 -19.80 -10.98
C TRP A 138 10.94 -20.70 -12.22
N ALA A 139 9.84 -20.53 -12.95
CA ALA A 139 9.53 -21.26 -14.18
C ALA A 139 8.74 -20.36 -15.15
N PRO A 140 8.65 -20.70 -16.45
CA PRO A 140 8.04 -19.86 -17.50
C PRO A 140 6.52 -19.84 -17.45
N SER A 141 5.97 -19.32 -16.36
CA SER A 141 4.52 -19.12 -16.16
C SER A 141 4.25 -18.00 -15.18
N LYS A 142 3.18 -17.22 -15.43
CA LYS A 142 2.75 -16.11 -14.55
C LYS A 142 2.25 -16.58 -13.19
N SER A 143 1.90 -17.86 -13.06
CA SER A 143 1.47 -18.48 -11.80
C SER A 143 2.64 -18.96 -10.94
N GLN A 144 3.86 -18.96 -11.47
CA GLN A 144 5.05 -19.42 -10.75
C GLN A 144 5.59 -18.29 -9.85
N PRO A 145 6.22 -18.64 -8.71
CA PRO A 145 6.76 -17.66 -7.80
C PRO A 145 7.78 -16.75 -8.48
N VAL A 146 7.73 -15.48 -8.10
CA VAL A 146 8.76 -14.49 -8.43
C VAL A 146 9.96 -14.74 -7.53
N GLN A 147 11.14 -14.88 -8.13
CA GLN A 147 12.41 -14.97 -7.44
C GLN A 147 13.02 -13.59 -7.19
N ARG A 148 12.94 -12.69 -8.19
CA ARG A 148 13.58 -11.37 -8.16
C ARG A 148 12.88 -10.39 -9.12
N ASP A 149 13.03 -9.10 -8.86
CA ASP A 149 12.61 -8.03 -9.75
C ASP A 149 13.84 -7.36 -10.39
N TYR A 150 13.75 -7.09 -11.70
CA TYR A 150 14.78 -6.37 -12.45
C TYR A 150 14.22 -5.06 -13.00
N TYR A 151 14.96 -3.98 -12.82
CA TYR A 151 14.56 -2.65 -13.27
C TYR A 151 15.00 -2.36 -14.69
N ASN A 152 14.44 -1.30 -15.28
CA ASN A 152 14.79 -0.85 -16.61
C ASN A 152 16.30 -0.69 -16.80
N GLY A 153 16.83 -1.23 -17.89
CA GLY A 153 18.25 -1.18 -18.24
C GLY A 153 19.12 -2.25 -17.60
N ALA A 154 18.58 -3.13 -16.75
CA ALA A 154 19.35 -4.26 -16.24
C ALA A 154 19.81 -5.17 -17.39
N GLU A 155 21.11 -5.48 -17.42
CA GLU A 155 21.74 -6.33 -18.43
C GLU A 155 21.73 -7.78 -17.96
N LEU A 156 21.23 -8.68 -18.80
CA LEU A 156 21.01 -10.10 -18.46
C LEU A 156 21.38 -11.01 -19.63
N VAL A 157 21.80 -12.23 -19.33
CA VAL A 157 22.10 -13.25 -20.35
C VAL A 157 20.86 -14.11 -20.59
N VAL A 158 20.38 -14.13 -21.83
CA VAL A 158 19.33 -15.04 -22.27
C VAL A 158 19.98 -16.33 -22.78
N ILE A 159 19.74 -17.45 -22.10
CA ILE A 159 20.35 -18.74 -22.45
C ILE A 159 19.45 -19.60 -23.35
N SER A 160 18.13 -19.51 -23.19
CA SER A 160 17.15 -20.20 -24.05
C SER A 160 15.82 -19.43 -24.11
N GLN A 161 15.01 -19.65 -25.13
CA GLN A 161 13.70 -18.98 -25.27
C GLN A 161 12.70 -19.81 -26.07
N ASN A 162 11.40 -19.55 -25.88
CA ASN A 162 10.31 -20.13 -26.69
C ASN A 162 9.43 -19.06 -27.38
N GLY A 163 9.95 -17.84 -27.51
CA GLY A 163 9.24 -16.69 -28.09
C GLY A 163 8.30 -15.96 -27.12
N THR A 164 7.82 -16.61 -26.05
CA THR A 164 7.04 -15.95 -24.99
C THR A 164 7.87 -15.71 -23.74
N TRP A 165 8.68 -16.70 -23.37
CA TRP A 165 9.56 -16.68 -22.21
C TRP A 165 11.00 -16.88 -22.63
N CYS A 166 11.89 -16.20 -21.90
CA CYS A 166 13.32 -16.36 -21.95
C CYS A 166 13.80 -16.95 -20.63
N GLN A 167 14.66 -17.96 -20.68
CA GLN A 167 15.45 -18.40 -19.55
C GLN A 167 16.64 -17.46 -19.41
N ILE A 168 16.79 -16.92 -18.22
CA ILE A 168 17.75 -15.87 -17.90
C ILE A 168 18.78 -16.41 -16.93
N TYR A 169 20.02 -15.99 -17.14
CA TYR A 169 21.10 -16.05 -16.18
C TYR A 169 21.63 -14.64 -15.92
N ASP A 170 21.63 -14.24 -14.65
CA ASP A 170 22.26 -13.02 -14.16
C ASP A 170 23.60 -13.40 -13.56
N GLU A 171 24.68 -13.05 -14.25
CA GLU A 171 26.04 -13.37 -13.87
C GLU A 171 26.48 -12.63 -12.60
N VAL A 172 25.94 -11.43 -12.34
CA VAL A 172 26.33 -10.59 -11.21
C VAL A 172 25.75 -11.12 -9.91
N ASN A 173 24.49 -11.56 -9.96
CA ASN A 173 23.78 -12.07 -8.79
C ASN A 173 23.73 -13.61 -8.71
N GLU A 174 24.40 -14.30 -9.65
CA GLU A 174 24.39 -15.75 -9.81
C GLU A 174 22.97 -16.34 -9.77
N ALA A 175 22.01 -15.62 -10.38
CA ALA A 175 20.59 -15.95 -10.34
C ALA A 175 20.11 -16.48 -11.69
N SER A 176 19.31 -17.55 -11.67
CA SER A 176 18.63 -18.07 -12.86
C SER A 176 17.13 -18.13 -12.66
N GLY A 177 16.41 -17.93 -13.77
CA GLY A 177 14.96 -17.99 -13.79
C GLY A 177 14.40 -17.68 -15.17
N PHE A 178 13.13 -17.30 -15.23
CA PHE A 178 12.39 -17.08 -16.46
C PHE A 178 11.72 -15.71 -16.46
N MET A 179 11.84 -15.01 -17.58
CA MET A 179 11.30 -13.67 -17.80
C MET A 179 10.53 -13.64 -19.12
N MET A 180 9.50 -12.79 -19.24
CA MET A 180 8.77 -12.69 -20.51
C MET A 180 9.61 -11.97 -21.56
N ALA A 181 9.70 -12.54 -22.75
CA ALA A 181 10.50 -12.03 -23.87
C ALA A 181 10.07 -10.62 -24.30
N SER A 182 8.79 -10.29 -24.18
CA SER A 182 8.24 -8.97 -24.55
C SER A 182 8.78 -7.80 -23.73
N PHE A 183 9.45 -8.07 -22.61
CA PHE A 183 10.08 -7.04 -21.77
C PHE A 183 11.60 -7.06 -21.86
N LEU A 184 12.16 -7.73 -22.86
CA LEU A 184 13.59 -7.78 -23.12
C LEU A 184 13.86 -7.13 -24.48
N THR A 185 14.97 -6.39 -24.57
CA THR A 185 15.46 -5.86 -25.83
C THR A 185 16.89 -6.34 -26.05
N THR A 186 17.18 -6.84 -27.25
CA THR A 186 18.52 -7.29 -27.63
C THR A 186 19.46 -6.10 -27.78
N VAL A 187 20.75 -6.33 -27.51
CA VAL A 187 21.82 -5.44 -27.98
C VAL A 187 21.97 -5.68 -29.48
N ASN A 188 21.71 -4.66 -30.30
CA ASN A 188 22.04 -4.69 -31.73
C ASN A 188 23.50 -4.26 -31.93
#